data_AF-A0A8S0XLX7-F1
#
_entry.id   AF-A0A8S0XLX7-F1
#
_cell.length_a   1.000
_cell.length_b   1.000
_cell.length_c   1.000
_cell.angle_alpha   90.00
_cell.angle_beta   90.00
_cell.angle_gamma   90.00
#
_symmetry.space_group_name_H-M   'P 1'
#
loop_
_entity.id
_entity.type
_entity.pdbx_description
1 polymer ?
#
loop_
_entity_poly.entity_id
_entity_poly.type
_entity_poly.pdbx_seq_one_letter_code
_entity_poly.pdbx_strand_id
1 'polypeptide(L)'
;MNLLLRELKAHRKSLLIWCICIFYIIAASMWKFGAEYSSNQSLNELVGLLNILLFNVVTLVFSIIMVGYFNHGDSLAAEIVKLMAGMFIIQLIFLLMGSAIAAYGKNLKISTPVAIVVVLVFLMIAKIADMSRDFDFLRWFTPIKYYEAELILGRGGFSSTYLLLSILILGLLTFITYMSYQKRDLRV
;
A
#
# COMPACT_ATOMS: atom_id res chain seq x y z
N MET A 1 7.62 -34.51 -1.80
CA MET A 1 7.33 -33.39 -0.88
C MET A 1 8.52 -32.43 -0.72
N ASN A 2 9.24 -32.07 -1.81
CA ASN A 2 10.41 -31.16 -1.75
C ASN A 2 10.30 -30.01 -2.77
N LEU A 3 9.18 -29.91 -3.52
CA LEU A 3 9.00 -28.91 -4.56
C LEU A 3 8.98 -27.49 -3.96
N LEU A 4 8.20 -27.27 -2.90
CA LEU A 4 8.15 -25.98 -2.19
C LEU A 4 9.51 -25.57 -1.59
N LEU A 5 10.27 -26.52 -1.04
CA LEU A 5 11.61 -26.25 -0.49
C LEU A 5 12.65 -25.97 -1.59
N ARG A 6 12.43 -26.50 -2.80
CA ARG A 6 13.28 -26.26 -3.96
C ARG A 6 13.01 -24.87 -4.56
N GLU A 7 11.73 -24.50 -4.71
CA GLU A 7 11.29 -23.15 -5.12
C GLU A 7 11.74 -22.09 -4.10
N LEU A 8 11.54 -22.33 -2.79
CA LEU A 8 12.03 -21.42 -1.74
C LEU A 8 13.54 -21.26 -1.77
N LYS A 9 14.32 -22.34 -2.00
CA LYS A 9 15.78 -22.23 -2.13
C LYS A 9 16.23 -21.50 -3.40
N ALA A 10 15.50 -21.66 -4.51
CA ALA A 10 15.77 -20.95 -5.75
C ALA A 10 15.55 -19.44 -5.59
N HIS A 11 14.49 -19.04 -4.89
CA HIS A 11 14.10 -17.62 -4.74
C HIS A 11 14.59 -16.95 -3.44
N ARG A 12 15.25 -17.68 -2.53
CA ARG A 12 15.67 -17.16 -1.19
C ARG A 12 16.55 -15.91 -1.25
N LYS A 13 17.43 -15.81 -2.25
CA LYS A 13 18.36 -14.68 -2.38
C LYS A 13 17.60 -13.40 -2.72
N SER A 14 16.58 -13.51 -3.58
CA SER A 14 15.65 -12.42 -3.89
C SER A 14 14.90 -11.97 -2.64
N LEU A 15 14.30 -12.92 -1.94
CA LEU A 15 13.48 -12.65 -0.76
C LEU A 15 14.31 -11.99 0.35
N LEU A 16 15.53 -12.46 0.59
CA LEU A 16 16.41 -11.90 1.61
C LEU A 16 16.82 -10.46 1.28
N ILE A 17 17.21 -10.18 0.03
CA ILE A 17 17.57 -8.82 -0.39
C ILE A 17 16.35 -7.89 -0.26
N TRP A 18 15.17 -8.35 -0.69
CA TRP A 18 13.93 -7.60 -0.57
C TRP A 18 13.59 -7.29 0.91
N CYS A 19 13.69 -8.27 1.81
CA CYS A 19 13.48 -8.07 3.24
C CYS A 19 14.45 -7.06 3.85
N ILE A 20 15.74 -7.08 3.47
CA ILE A 20 16.76 -6.14 3.95
C ILE A 20 16.45 -4.73 3.47
N CYS A 21 16.10 -4.55 2.19
CA CYS A 21 15.72 -3.25 1.63
C CYS A 21 14.50 -2.67 2.35
N ILE A 22 13.46 -3.48 2.59
CA ILE A 22 12.26 -3.03 3.33
C ILE A 22 12.61 -2.66 4.76
N PHE A 23 13.38 -3.50 5.44
CA PHE A 23 13.80 -3.21 6.81
C PHE A 23 14.55 -1.88 6.90
N TYR A 24 15.47 -1.64 5.95
CA TYR A 24 16.20 -0.38 5.89
C TYR A 24 15.28 0.82 5.63
N ILE A 25 14.35 0.71 4.68
CA ILE A 25 13.37 1.77 4.37
C ILE A 25 12.50 2.08 5.59
N ILE A 26 12.00 1.05 6.28
CA ILE A 26 11.17 1.22 7.49
C ILE A 26 12.00 1.83 8.64
N ALA A 27 13.22 1.34 8.87
CA ALA A 27 14.09 1.84 9.94
C ALA A 27 14.49 3.31 9.73
N ALA A 28 14.88 3.68 8.50
CA ALA A 28 15.20 5.06 8.14
C ALA A 28 13.99 5.99 8.30
N SER A 29 12.80 5.49 7.95
CA SER A 29 11.55 6.23 8.13
C SER A 29 11.25 6.46 9.61
N MET A 30 11.31 5.41 10.45
CA MET A 30 11.07 5.51 11.89
C MET A 30 12.07 6.43 12.59
N TRP A 31 13.33 6.42 12.15
CA TRP A 31 14.36 7.33 12.66
C TRP A 31 13.99 8.79 12.38
N LYS A 32 13.53 9.08 11.15
CA LYS A 32 13.11 10.42 10.73
C LYS A 32 11.84 10.88 11.43
N PHE A 33 10.83 10.00 11.55
CA PHE A 33 9.63 10.29 12.35
C PHE A 33 9.98 10.52 13.82
N GLY A 34 10.90 9.73 14.39
CA GLY A 34 11.50 9.88 15.73
C GLY A 34 12.12 11.24 16.04
N ALA A 35 12.86 11.77 15.07
CA ALA A 35 13.63 13.01 15.23
C ALA A 35 12.78 14.29 15.03
N GLU A 36 11.64 14.21 14.35
CA GLU A 36 10.89 15.38 13.86
C GLU A 36 9.46 15.49 14.43
N TYR A 37 9.20 14.80 15.56
CA TYR A 37 7.88 14.59 16.17
C TYR A 37 7.12 15.86 16.66
N SER A 38 7.68 17.07 16.57
CA SER A 38 7.08 18.24 17.23
C SER A 38 6.83 19.49 16.38
N SER A 39 7.37 19.64 15.17
CA SER A 39 7.35 20.97 14.52
C SER A 39 6.27 21.17 13.45
N ASN A 40 5.96 20.18 12.58
CA ASN A 40 5.01 20.41 11.45
C ASN A 40 4.29 19.13 10.98
N GLN A 41 2.96 19.04 11.13
CA GLN A 41 2.17 17.88 10.66
C GLN A 41 2.11 17.75 9.13
N SER A 42 2.12 18.86 8.39
CA SER A 42 2.16 18.84 6.91
C SER A 42 3.44 18.18 6.36
N LEU A 43 4.56 18.31 7.07
CA LEU A 43 5.81 17.63 6.69
C LEU A 43 5.71 16.11 6.85
N ASN A 44 4.97 15.62 7.85
CA ASN A 44 4.80 14.18 8.07
C ASN A 44 4.06 13.49 6.93
N GLU A 45 3.07 14.15 6.34
CA GLU A 45 2.32 13.61 5.19
C GLU A 45 3.21 13.55 3.94
N LEU A 46 4.01 14.60 3.70
CA LEU A 46 4.96 14.63 2.60
C LEU A 46 6.03 13.54 2.75
N VAL A 47 6.54 13.31 3.96
CA VAL A 47 7.46 12.21 4.27
C VAL A 47 6.80 10.85 4.02
N GLY A 48 5.52 10.70 4.39
CA GLY A 48 4.74 9.49 4.09
C GLY A 48 4.61 9.23 2.59
N LEU A 49 4.26 10.25 1.79
CA LEU A 49 4.20 10.16 0.33
C LEU A 49 5.55 9.82 -0.29
N LEU A 50 6.63 10.46 0.14
CA LEU A 50 7.99 10.18 -0.33
C LEU A 50 8.39 8.74 -0.02
N ASN A 51 8.06 8.23 1.17
CA ASN A 51 8.37 6.86 1.55
C ASN A 51 7.62 5.84 0.67
N ILE A 52 6.33 6.08 0.41
CA ILE A 52 5.53 5.24 -0.49
C ILE A 52 6.11 5.28 -1.92
N LEU A 53 6.48 6.46 -2.42
CA LEU A 53 7.08 6.61 -3.74
C LEU A 53 8.41 5.84 -3.84
N LEU A 54 9.30 6.02 -2.87
CA LEU A 54 10.58 5.31 -2.81
C LEU A 54 10.38 3.80 -2.74
N PHE A 55 9.51 3.33 -1.86
CA PHE A 55 9.18 1.91 -1.72
C PHE A 55 8.66 1.33 -3.04
N ASN A 56 7.77 2.04 -3.73
CA ASN A 56 7.19 1.58 -4.99
C ASN A 56 8.24 1.52 -6.10
N VAL A 57 9.05 2.57 -6.27
CA VAL A 57 10.13 2.61 -7.27
C VAL A 57 11.16 1.51 -7.04
N VAL A 58 11.63 1.35 -5.80
CA VAL A 58 12.61 0.30 -5.45
C VAL A 58 12.02 -1.08 -5.73
N THR A 59 10.76 -1.31 -5.36
CA THR A 59 10.09 -2.59 -5.60
C THR A 59 9.90 -2.84 -7.10
N LEU A 60 9.49 -1.84 -7.88
CA LEU A 60 9.33 -1.95 -9.33
C LEU A 60 10.65 -2.34 -10.02
N VAL A 61 11.73 -1.63 -9.71
CA VAL A 61 13.06 -1.90 -10.29
C VAL A 61 13.51 -3.32 -9.92
N PHE A 62 13.39 -3.71 -8.65
CA PHE A 62 13.71 -5.06 -8.22
C PHE A 62 12.85 -6.12 -8.91
N SER A 63 11.54 -5.91 -9.01
CA SER A 63 10.64 -6.85 -9.67
C SER A 63 10.97 -7.03 -11.14
N ILE A 64 11.27 -5.95 -11.88
CA ILE A 64 11.67 -6.04 -13.29
C ILE A 64 12.99 -6.81 -13.45
N ILE A 65 14.00 -6.50 -12.64
CA ILE A 65 15.30 -7.18 -12.70
C ILE A 65 15.14 -8.67 -12.39
N MET A 66 14.41 -9.01 -11.34
CA MET A 66 14.28 -10.40 -10.91
C MET A 66 13.43 -11.20 -11.87
N VAL A 67 12.26 -10.70 -12.26
CA VAL A 67 11.40 -11.40 -13.23
C VAL A 67 12.12 -11.50 -14.58
N GLY A 68 12.86 -10.46 -15.00
CA GLY A 68 13.68 -10.51 -16.21
C GLY A 68 14.84 -11.51 -16.15
N TYR A 69 15.42 -11.75 -14.96
CA TYR A 69 16.48 -12.74 -14.78
C TYR A 69 15.96 -14.18 -14.84
N PHE A 70 14.76 -14.43 -14.32
CA PHE A 70 14.16 -15.78 -14.25
C PHE A 70 13.29 -16.13 -15.46
N ASN A 71 12.82 -15.14 -16.22
CA ASN A 71 11.95 -15.37 -17.36
C ASN A 71 12.78 -15.46 -18.65
N HIS A 72 12.73 -16.62 -19.30
CA HIS A 72 13.33 -16.85 -20.62
C HIS A 72 12.32 -16.61 -21.78
N GLY A 73 11.10 -16.17 -21.48
CA GLY A 73 10.05 -15.82 -22.46
C GLY A 73 9.87 -14.31 -22.63
N ASP A 74 8.66 -13.90 -23.04
CA ASP A 74 8.31 -12.49 -23.32
C ASP A 74 8.50 -11.57 -22.10
N SER A 75 8.79 -10.29 -22.39
CA SER A 75 9.00 -9.28 -21.36
C SER A 75 7.72 -9.00 -20.56
N LEU A 76 7.67 -9.45 -19.31
CA LEU A 76 6.55 -9.20 -18.38
C LEU A 76 6.59 -7.79 -17.74
N ALA A 77 7.41 -6.89 -18.25
CA ALA A 77 7.64 -5.58 -17.64
C ALA A 77 6.35 -4.74 -17.64
N ALA A 78 5.53 -4.83 -18.70
CA ALA A 78 4.28 -4.08 -18.81
C ALA A 78 3.25 -4.53 -17.76
N GLU A 79 3.15 -5.83 -17.51
CA GLU A 79 2.31 -6.42 -16.47
C GLU A 79 2.75 -5.96 -15.08
N ILE A 80 4.06 -6.02 -14.80
CA ILE A 80 4.62 -5.59 -13.51
C ILE A 80 4.34 -4.10 -13.28
N VAL A 81 4.52 -3.24 -14.29
CA VAL A 81 4.22 -1.81 -14.18
C VAL A 81 2.74 -1.57 -13.85
N LYS A 82 1.82 -2.28 -14.52
CA LYS A 82 0.38 -2.20 -14.21
C LYS A 82 0.08 -2.62 -12.77
N LEU A 83 0.67 -3.71 -12.29
CA LEU A 83 0.50 -4.16 -10.89
C LEU A 83 1.03 -3.13 -9.89
N MET A 84 2.22 -2.57 -10.15
CA MET A 84 2.85 -1.59 -9.26
C MET A 84 2.11 -0.25 -9.23
N ALA A 85 1.54 0.17 -10.37
CA ALA A 85 0.67 1.33 -10.43
C ALA A 85 -0.63 1.12 -9.64
N GLY A 86 -1.23 -0.07 -9.71
CA GLY A 86 -2.38 -0.43 -8.86
C GLY A 86 -2.04 -0.44 -7.37
N MET A 87 -0.89 -1.02 -7.01
CA MET A 87 -0.38 -1.02 -5.64
C MET A 87 -0.13 0.40 -5.11
N PHE A 88 0.35 1.32 -5.96
CA PHE A 88 0.54 2.72 -5.60
C PHE A 88 -0.77 3.38 -5.17
N ILE A 89 -1.85 3.18 -5.93
CA ILE A 89 -3.16 3.75 -5.63
C ILE A 89 -3.69 3.21 -4.29
N ILE A 90 -3.52 1.91 -4.04
CA ILE A 90 -3.86 1.30 -2.75
C ILE A 90 -3.08 1.95 -1.61
N GLN A 91 -1.76 2.16 -1.79
CA GLN A 91 -0.92 2.79 -0.78
C GLN A 91 -1.35 4.23 -0.49
N LEU A 92 -1.76 5.01 -1.50
CA LEU A 92 -2.31 6.36 -1.31
C LEU A 92 -3.60 6.35 -0.50
N ILE A 93 -4.52 5.41 -0.76
CA ILE A 93 -5.75 5.27 0.01
C ILE A 93 -5.44 4.97 1.48
N PHE A 94 -4.53 4.04 1.76
CA PHE A 94 -4.16 3.71 3.14
C PHE A 94 -3.39 4.84 3.85
N LEU A 95 -2.57 5.60 3.13
CA LEU A 95 -1.92 6.78 3.68
C LEU A 95 -2.96 7.81 4.14
N LEU A 96 -3.90 8.18 3.25
CA LEU A 96 -4.93 9.17 3.57
C LEU A 96 -5.90 8.68 4.66
N MET A 97 -6.17 7.38 4.68
CA MET A 97 -6.96 6.78 5.76
C MET A 97 -6.20 6.85 7.10
N GLY A 98 -4.91 6.54 7.09
CA GLY A 98 -4.03 6.67 8.26
C GLY A 98 -3.92 8.11 8.74
N SER A 99 -3.81 9.08 7.84
CA SER A 99 -3.77 10.51 8.19
C SER A 99 -5.11 11.02 8.71
N ALA A 100 -6.23 10.58 8.14
CA ALA A 100 -7.56 10.87 8.68
C ALA A 100 -7.69 10.35 10.13
N ILE A 101 -7.29 9.10 10.39
CA ILE A 101 -7.27 8.52 11.76
C ILE A 101 -6.34 9.31 12.68
N ALA A 102 -5.15 9.69 12.21
CA ALA A 102 -4.19 10.50 12.96
C ALA A 102 -4.76 11.89 13.30
N ALA A 103 -5.52 12.49 12.39
CA ALA A 103 -6.15 13.78 12.56
C ALA A 103 -7.24 13.72 13.65
N TYR A 104 -8.04 12.65 13.70
CA TYR A 104 -9.03 12.43 14.77
C TYR A 104 -8.42 12.05 16.12
N GLY A 105 -7.28 11.34 16.13
CA GLY A 105 -6.58 10.95 17.36
C GLY A 105 -5.83 12.12 18.01
N LYS A 106 -6.13 12.42 19.28
CA LYS A 106 -5.38 13.45 20.06
C LYS A 106 -3.89 13.11 20.23
N ASN A 107 -3.47 11.85 20.06
CA ASN A 107 -2.08 11.38 20.22
C ASN A 107 -1.58 10.66 18.96
N LEU A 108 -0.63 11.26 18.25
CA LEU A 108 -0.02 10.68 17.04
C LEU A 108 0.69 9.33 17.29
N LYS A 109 1.19 9.09 18.51
CA LYS A 109 1.89 7.84 18.88
C LYS A 109 1.02 6.59 18.81
N ILE A 110 -0.31 6.72 18.92
CA ILE A 110 -1.27 5.60 18.81
C ILE A 110 -1.70 5.40 17.35
N SER A 111 -1.48 6.39 16.47
CA SER A 111 -1.97 6.35 15.09
C SER A 111 -1.26 5.30 14.23
N THR A 112 0.06 5.09 14.43
CA THR A 112 0.82 4.12 13.64
C THR A 112 0.39 2.68 13.91
N PRO A 113 0.26 2.20 15.17
CA PRO A 113 -0.29 0.88 15.45
C PRO A 113 -1.72 0.70 14.92
N VAL A 114 -2.57 1.73 15.05
CA VAL A 114 -3.97 1.66 14.58
C VAL A 114 -4.04 1.50 13.07
N ALA A 115 -3.22 2.24 12.30
CA ALA A 115 -3.16 2.11 10.85
C ALA A 115 -2.78 0.67 10.41
N ILE A 116 -1.84 0.03 11.12
CA ILE A 116 -1.46 -1.36 10.85
C ILE A 116 -2.64 -2.32 11.09
N VAL A 117 -3.37 -2.15 12.20
CA VAL A 117 -4.56 -2.95 12.50
C VAL A 117 -5.63 -2.76 11.43
N VAL A 118 -5.85 -1.53 10.97
CA VAL A 118 -6.81 -1.23 9.89
C VAL A 118 -6.44 -1.97 8.61
N VAL A 119 -5.17 -1.92 8.19
CA VAL A 119 -4.70 -2.67 7.01
C VAL A 119 -4.92 -4.18 7.19
N LEU A 120 -4.62 -4.74 8.37
CA LEU A 120 -4.86 -6.16 8.67
C LEU A 120 -6.34 -6.53 8.61
N VAL A 121 -7.23 -5.68 9.11
CA VAL A 121 -8.69 -5.90 9.02
C VAL A 121 -9.14 -5.90 7.56
N PHE A 122 -8.70 -4.94 6.75
CA PHE A 122 -9.01 -4.94 5.32
C PHE A 122 -8.47 -6.18 4.60
N LEU A 123 -7.30 -6.69 5.01
CA LEU A 123 -6.76 -7.94 4.48
C LEU A 123 -7.66 -9.14 4.82
N MET A 124 -8.15 -9.23 6.05
CA MET A 124 -9.08 -10.30 6.46
C MET A 124 -10.40 -10.21 5.69
N ILE A 125 -10.97 -9.02 5.58
CA ILE A 125 -12.21 -8.78 4.80
C ILE A 125 -12.00 -9.15 3.33
N ALA A 126 -10.86 -8.79 2.74
CA ALA A 126 -10.52 -9.16 1.37
C ALA A 126 -10.54 -10.67 1.17
N LYS A 127 -9.98 -11.45 2.12
CA LYS A 127 -9.95 -12.90 2.02
C LYS A 127 -11.31 -13.54 2.27
N ILE A 128 -12.11 -13.00 3.17
CA ILE A 128 -13.50 -13.46 3.38
C ILE A 128 -14.33 -13.24 2.10
N ALA A 129 -14.11 -12.12 1.40
CA ALA A 129 -14.77 -11.83 0.13
C ALA A 129 -14.41 -12.79 -1.03
N ASP A 130 -13.40 -13.65 -0.85
CA ASP A 130 -13.07 -14.72 -1.81
C ASP A 130 -13.66 -16.07 -1.43
N MET A 131 -14.12 -16.24 -0.19
CA MET A 131 -14.57 -17.54 0.31
C MET A 131 -15.95 -17.94 -0.21
N SER A 132 -16.85 -16.99 -0.45
CA SER A 132 -18.18 -17.28 -0.98
C SER A 132 -18.74 -16.15 -1.85
N ARG A 133 -19.68 -16.51 -2.73
CA ARG A 133 -20.40 -15.55 -3.60
C ARG A 133 -21.27 -14.58 -2.81
N ASP A 134 -21.78 -15.00 -1.64
CA ASP A 134 -22.61 -14.13 -0.79
C ASP A 134 -21.83 -12.93 -0.24
N PHE A 135 -20.50 -13.04 -0.15
CA PHE A 135 -19.61 -11.96 0.29
C PHE A 135 -18.99 -11.16 -0.86
N ASP A 136 -19.41 -11.34 -2.11
CA ASP A 136 -18.86 -10.58 -3.24
C ASP A 136 -19.05 -9.06 -3.09
N PHE A 137 -20.08 -8.62 -2.35
CA PHE A 137 -20.31 -7.20 -2.07
C PHE A 137 -19.19 -6.56 -1.21
N LEU A 138 -18.50 -7.34 -0.38
CA LEU A 138 -17.38 -6.84 0.45
C LEU A 138 -16.20 -6.34 -0.38
N ARG A 139 -16.10 -6.80 -1.63
CA ARG A 139 -15.07 -6.36 -2.57
C ARG A 139 -15.14 -4.85 -2.80
N TRP A 140 -16.34 -4.27 -2.77
CA TRP A 140 -16.61 -2.84 -2.99
C TRP A 140 -16.24 -1.94 -1.82
N PHE A 141 -15.97 -2.52 -0.65
CA PHE A 141 -15.54 -1.78 0.53
C PHE A 141 -14.05 -1.94 0.80
N THR A 142 -13.35 -2.79 0.04
CA THR A 142 -12.00 -3.24 0.37
C THR A 142 -11.02 -2.81 -0.73
N PRO A 143 -10.31 -1.67 -0.58
CA PRO A 143 -9.44 -1.13 -1.62
C PRO A 143 -8.36 -2.10 -2.12
N ILE A 144 -7.95 -3.06 -1.27
CA ILE A 144 -6.99 -4.12 -1.62
C ILE A 144 -7.47 -4.95 -2.82
N LYS A 145 -8.79 -5.16 -2.95
CA LYS A 145 -9.40 -5.97 -4.01
C LYS A 145 -9.41 -5.29 -5.38
N TYR A 146 -9.31 -3.96 -5.44
CA TYR A 146 -9.49 -3.19 -6.67
C TYR A 146 -8.38 -3.42 -7.71
N TYR A 147 -7.18 -3.74 -7.23
CA TYR A 147 -5.98 -3.85 -8.05
C TYR A 147 -5.27 -5.19 -7.85
N GLU A 148 -6.03 -6.26 -7.60
CA GLU A 148 -5.47 -7.61 -7.55
C GLU A 148 -4.98 -8.08 -8.92
N ALA A 149 -3.96 -8.93 -8.90
CA ALA A 149 -3.33 -9.43 -10.11
C ALA A 149 -4.31 -10.19 -11.02
N GLU A 150 -5.26 -10.93 -10.45
CA GLU A 150 -6.28 -11.65 -11.21
C GLU A 150 -7.14 -10.70 -12.08
N LEU A 151 -7.50 -9.54 -11.53
CA LEU A 151 -8.29 -8.54 -12.26
C LEU A 151 -7.47 -7.81 -13.32
N ILE A 152 -6.24 -7.43 -12.98
CA ILE A 152 -5.38 -6.63 -13.86
C ILE A 152 -4.83 -7.46 -15.00
N LEU A 153 -4.34 -8.66 -14.71
CA LEU A 153 -3.73 -9.54 -15.71
C LEU A 153 -4.80 -10.31 -16.50
N GLY A 154 -5.88 -10.74 -15.84
CA GLY A 154 -6.96 -11.48 -16.48
C GLY A 154 -7.81 -10.65 -17.45
N ARG A 155 -7.92 -9.33 -17.23
CA ARG A 155 -8.71 -8.41 -18.09
C ARG A 155 -7.85 -7.47 -18.94
N GLY A 156 -6.52 -7.60 -18.87
CA GLY A 156 -5.59 -6.81 -19.69
C GLY A 156 -5.28 -5.39 -19.20
N GLY A 157 -5.87 -4.93 -18.08
CA GLY A 157 -5.64 -3.59 -17.54
C GLY A 157 -6.52 -3.25 -16.33
N PHE A 158 -6.55 -1.97 -15.96
CA PHE A 158 -7.38 -1.49 -14.85
C PHE A 158 -8.86 -1.46 -15.22
N SER A 159 -9.70 -1.99 -14.32
CA SER A 159 -11.15 -1.81 -14.41
C SER A 159 -11.51 -0.34 -14.21
N SER A 160 -12.22 0.26 -15.16
CA SER A 160 -12.69 1.65 -15.07
C SER A 160 -13.54 1.90 -13.83
N THR A 161 -14.36 0.92 -13.42
CA THR A 161 -15.22 1.03 -12.24
C THR A 161 -14.41 1.17 -10.96
N TYR A 162 -13.40 0.31 -10.77
CA TYR A 162 -12.57 0.35 -9.56
C TYR A 162 -11.67 1.59 -9.53
N LEU A 163 -11.18 2.03 -10.69
CA LEU A 163 -10.40 3.26 -10.79
C LEU A 163 -11.22 4.50 -10.39
N LEU A 164 -12.46 4.61 -10.87
CA LEU A 164 -13.35 5.72 -10.52
C LEU A 164 -13.69 5.71 -9.02
N LEU A 165 -13.94 4.52 -8.47
CA LEU A 165 -14.22 4.37 -7.04
C LEU A 165 -13.00 4.76 -6.18
N SER A 166 -11.79 4.39 -6.59
CA SER A 166 -10.55 4.83 -5.94
C SER A 166 -10.38 6.34 -5.97
N ILE A 167 -10.65 7.00 -7.10
CA ILE A 167 -10.57 8.47 -7.20
C ILE A 167 -11.58 9.13 -6.25
N LEU A 168 -12.81 8.61 -6.17
CA LEU A 168 -13.83 9.11 -5.25
C LEU A 168 -13.39 8.96 -3.80
N ILE A 169 -12.87 7.78 -3.42
CA ILE A 169 -12.36 7.51 -2.07
C ILE A 169 -11.19 8.45 -1.74
N LEU A 170 -10.25 8.65 -2.66
CA LEU A 170 -9.11 9.56 -2.46
C LEU A 170 -9.60 11.00 -2.24
N GLY A 171 -10.53 11.48 -3.06
CA GLY A 171 -11.12 12.83 -2.92
C GLY A 171 -11.83 12.99 -1.58
N LEU A 172 -12.65 12.02 -1.18
CA LEU A 172 -13.39 12.03 0.08
C LEU A 172 -12.44 11.98 1.29
N LEU A 173 -11.44 11.10 1.28
CA LEU A 173 -10.45 11.02 2.38
C LEU A 173 -9.63 12.30 2.48
N THR A 174 -9.20 12.87 1.35
CA THR A 174 -8.48 14.15 1.33
C THR A 174 -9.32 15.27 1.96
N PHE A 175 -10.61 15.33 1.63
CA PHE A 175 -11.55 16.28 2.20
C PHE A 175 -11.73 16.07 3.72
N ILE A 176 -11.90 14.83 4.18
CA ILE A 176 -12.00 14.51 5.61
C ILE A 176 -10.73 14.91 6.36
N THR A 177 -9.56 14.58 5.82
CA THR A 177 -8.26 14.92 6.40
C THR A 177 -8.10 16.43 6.51
N TYR A 178 -8.43 17.18 5.45
CA TYR A 178 -8.37 18.65 5.45
C TYR A 178 -9.29 19.27 6.50
N MET A 179 -10.55 18.85 6.57
CA MET A 179 -11.50 19.35 7.59
C MET A 179 -11.06 19.04 9.01
N SER A 180 -10.48 17.86 9.23
CA SER A 180 -10.02 17.42 10.55
C SER A 180 -8.82 18.23 11.04
N TYR A 181 -7.96 18.67 10.13
CA TYR A 181 -6.87 19.59 10.46
C TYR A 181 -7.36 21.00 10.80
N GLN A 182 -8.31 21.55 10.03
CA GLN A 182 -8.86 22.87 10.31
C GLN A 182 -9.51 22.96 11.71
N LYS A 183 -10.16 21.87 12.16
CA LYS A 183 -10.76 21.80 13.51
C LYS A 183 -9.74 21.74 14.65
N ARG A 184 -8.49 21.34 14.39
CA ARG A 184 -7.39 21.33 15.38
C ARG A 184 -6.71 22.69 15.49
N ASP A 185 -6.56 23.38 14.37
CA ASP A 185 -5.96 24.72 14.32
C ASP A 185 -6.83 25.79 15.01
N LEU A 186 -8.16 25.62 14.99
CA LEU A 186 -9.11 26.49 15.70
C LEU A 186 -9.14 26.29 17.24
N ARG A 187 -8.27 25.43 17.78
CA ARG A 187 -8.22 25.12 19.22
C ARG A 187 -6.89 25.53 19.87
N VAL A 188 -6.16 26.43 19.22
CA VAL A 188 -5.04 27.19 19.78
C VAL A 188 -5.56 28.47 20.43
#